data_AF-B5I4S5-F1
#
_entry.id   AF-B5I4S5-F1
#
_cell.length_a   1.000
_cell.length_b   1.000
_cell.length_c   1.000
_cell.angle_alpha   90.00
_cell.angle_beta   90.00
_cell.angle_gamma   90.00
#
_symmetry.space_group_name_H-M   'P 1'
#
loop_
_entity.id
_entity.type
_entity.pdbx_description
1 polymer ?
#
loop_
_entity_poly.entity_id
_entity_poly.type
_entity_poly.pdbx_seq_one_letter_code
_entity_poly.pdbx_strand_id
1 'polypeptide(L)' 'MRVAPGVRLPRAVHECVDSDGWTLARVPIESLGHAQGEFLRLGADIEVLEPAELRARMARTISELAERYGNSASPCGD' A
#
# COMPACT_ATOMS: atom_id res chain seq x y z
N MET A 1 3.37 2.42 9.08
CA MET A 1 2.89 1.56 7.97
C MET A 1 3.57 0.22 8.06
N ARG A 2 3.03 -0.85 7.49
CA ARG A 2 3.72 -2.15 7.48
C ARG A 2 4.23 -2.49 6.07
N VAL A 3 5.34 -3.20 6.02
CA VAL A 3 6.06 -3.58 4.80
C VAL A 3 6.22 -5.09 4.77
N ALA A 4 5.98 -5.69 3.62
CA ALA A 4 6.11 -7.13 3.43
C ALA A 4 7.58 -7.59 3.62
N PRO A 5 7.80 -8.85 4.01
CA PRO A 5 9.14 -9.39 4.17
C PRO A 5 9.90 -9.33 2.83
N GLY A 6 11.07 -8.68 2.84
CA GLY A 6 11.92 -8.55 1.65
C GLY A 6 11.79 -7.21 0.91
N VAL A 7 10.79 -6.38 1.20
CA VAL A 7 10.70 -5.03 0.65
C VAL A 7 11.51 -4.05 1.51
N ARG A 8 12.40 -3.29 0.86
CA ARG A 8 13.27 -2.30 1.49
C ARG A 8 12.88 -0.91 1.04
N LEU A 9 12.53 -0.07 2.00
CA LEU A 9 12.22 1.32 1.76
C LEU A 9 13.38 2.21 2.17
N PRO A 10 13.81 3.15 1.32
CA PRO A 10 14.82 4.12 1.70
C PRO A 10 14.28 5.00 2.84
N ARG A 11 15.12 5.30 3.83
CA ARG A 11 14.78 6.13 5.02
C ARG A 11 13.74 5.54 6.00
N ALA A 12 13.31 4.28 5.84
CA ALA A 12 12.43 3.64 6.81
C ALA A 12 13.11 3.38 8.15
N VAL A 13 12.44 3.75 9.24
CA VAL A 13 12.77 3.31 10.59
C VAL A 13 11.90 2.09 10.88
N HIS A 14 12.53 0.92 11.04
CA HIS A 14 11.83 -0.31 11.39
C HIS A 14 11.64 -0.39 12.91
N GLU A 15 10.40 -0.59 13.35
CA GLU A 15 10.03 -0.62 14.77
C GLU A 15 9.98 -2.06 15.28
N CYS A 16 9.24 -2.93 14.59
CA CYS A 16 9.09 -4.34 14.97
C CYS A 16 8.69 -5.20 13.76
N VAL A 17 8.97 -6.49 13.84
CA VAL A 17 8.52 -7.51 12.88
C VAL A 17 7.39 -8.32 13.54
N ASP A 18 6.30 -8.49 12.82
CA ASP A 18 5.15 -9.29 13.19
C ASP A 18 5.37 -10.78 12.88
N SER A 19 4.58 -11.67 13.50
CA SER A 19 4.61 -13.12 13.28
C SER A 19 4.40 -13.53 11.81
N ASP A 20 3.66 -12.73 11.05
CA ASP A 20 3.41 -12.95 9.63
C ASP A 20 4.56 -12.42 8.74
N GLY A 21 5.68 -11.98 9.33
CA GLY A 21 6.85 -11.47 8.63
C GLY A 21 6.74 -10.02 8.17
N TRP A 22 5.63 -9.33 8.49
CA TRP A 22 5.44 -7.92 8.19
C TRP A 22 6.26 -7.04 9.12
N THR A 23 6.97 -6.06 8.57
CA THR A 23 7.74 -5.10 9.37
C THR A 23 6.97 -3.81 9.53
N LEU A 24 6.70 -3.40 10.78
CA LEU A 24 6.19 -2.06 11.06
C LEU A 24 7.32 -1.05 10.83
N ALA A 25 7.09 -0.15 9.88
CA ALA A 25 8.02 0.87 9.45
C ALA A 25 7.39 2.27 9.55
N ARG A 26 8.20 3.24 9.97
CA ARG A 26 7.88 4.67 9.85
C ARG A 26 8.77 5.28 8.79
N VAL A 27 8.16 5.82 7.75
CA VAL A 27 8.86 6.52 6.66
C VAL A 27 8.45 7.99 6.72
N PRO A 28 9.41 8.94 6.82
CA PRO A 28 9.10 10.35 6.69
C PRO A 28 8.62 10.64 5.26
N ILE A 29 7.49 11.32 5.14
CA ILE A 29 6.91 11.70 3.84
C ILE A 29 7.07 13.21 3.63
N GLU A 30 7.58 13.60 2.47
CA GLU A 30 7.71 15.01 2.10
C GLU A 30 6.34 15.60 1.74
N SER A 31 5.45 14.78 1.17
CA SER A 31 4.09 15.18 0.77
C SER A 31 3.20 13.97 0.58
N LEU A 32 1.91 14.09 0.92
CA LEU A 32 0.93 13.02 0.79
C LEU A 32 0.77 12.52 -0.66
N GLY A 33 0.76 13.43 -1.64
CA GLY A 33 0.64 13.06 -3.06
C GLY A 33 1.86 12.29 -3.59
N HIS A 34 3.06 12.70 -3.20
CA HIS A 34 4.28 11.98 -3.56
C HIS A 34 4.32 10.60 -2.90
N ALA A 35 4.02 10.53 -1.60
CA ALA A 35 3.95 9.29 -0.86
C ALA A 35 2.93 8.34 -1.47
N GLN A 36 1.76 8.85 -1.87
CA GLN A 36 0.73 8.05 -2.55
C GLN A 36 1.28 7.37 -3.81
N GLY A 37 1.97 8.11 -4.68
CA GLY A 37 2.53 7.54 -5.91
C GLY A 37 3.56 6.45 -5.65
N GLU A 38 4.51 6.70 -4.75
CA GLU A 38 5.57 5.75 -4.41
C GLU A 38 5.02 4.47 -3.77
N PHE A 39 4.04 4.62 -2.89
CA PHE A 39 3.40 3.49 -2.22
C PHE A 39 2.50 2.68 -3.17
N LEU A 40 1.75 3.33 -4.08
CA LEU A 40 0.99 2.61 -5.10
C LEU A 40 1.87 1.76 -6.03
N ARG A 41 3.14 2.16 -6.25
CA ARG A 41 4.10 1.37 -7.03
C ARG A 41 4.50 0.05 -6.35
N LEU A 42 4.45 0.00 -5.03
CA LEU A 42 4.72 -1.19 -4.23
C LEU A 42 3.48 -2.08 -4.09
N GLY A 43 2.29 -1.52 -4.31
CA GLY A 43 1.05 -2.28 -4.35
C GLY A 43 0.76 -3.02 -3.05
N ALA A 44 0.58 -4.35 -3.15
CA ALA A 44 0.20 -5.21 -2.02
C ALA A 44 1.36 -5.53 -1.06
N ASP A 45 2.60 -5.17 -1.41
CA ASP A 45 3.76 -5.39 -0.54
C ASP A 45 3.88 -4.37 0.60
N ILE A 46 2.95 -3.41 0.67
CA ILE A 46 2.89 -2.43 1.75
C ILE A 46 1.45 -2.20 2.21
N GLU A 47 1.31 -1.77 3.45
CA GLU A 47 0.03 -1.28 3.95
C GLU A 47 0.21 -0.02 4.79
N VAL A 48 -0.46 1.05 4.36
CA VAL A 48 -0.47 2.33 5.05
C VAL A 48 -1.45 2.28 6.22
N LEU A 49 -0.91 2.36 7.43
CA LEU A 49 -1.69 2.45 8.67
C LEU A 49 -2.01 3.91 9.02
N GLU A 50 -1.00 4.77 8.92
CA GLU A 50 -1.06 6.21 9.23
C GLU A 50 -0.15 6.99 8.27
N PRO A 51 -0.45 8.27 7.99
CA PRO A 51 -1.61 9.03 8.48
C PRO A 51 -2.93 8.58 7.82
N ALA A 52 -4.05 8.71 8.54
CA ALA A 52 -5.37 8.25 8.07
C ALA A 52 -5.79 8.90 6.75
N GLU A 53 -5.40 10.15 6.50
CA GLU A 53 -5.65 10.84 5.23
C GLU A 53 -4.95 10.15 4.05
N LEU A 54 -3.69 9.73 4.23
CA LEU A 54 -2.96 9.00 3.19
C LEU A 54 -3.62 7.64 2.91
N ARG A 55 -4.04 6.94 3.97
CA ARG A 55 -4.76 5.67 3.87
C ARG A 55 -6.10 5.84 3.13
N ALA A 56 -6.84 6.91 3.38
CA ALA A 56 -8.09 7.19 2.67
C ALA A 56 -7.84 7.45 1.17
N ARG A 57 -6.78 8.20 0.84
CA ARG A 57 -6.38 8.44 -0.56
C ARG A 57 -5.97 7.16 -1.28
N MET A 58 -5.17 6.31 -0.61
CA MET A 58 -4.82 4.96 -1.08
C MET A 58 -6.07 4.15 -1.42
N ALA A 59 -6.94 3.98 -0.43
CA ALA A 59 -8.13 3.15 -0.55
C ALA A 59 -9.04 3.61 -1.70
N ARG A 60 -9.21 4.93 -1.85
CA ARG A 60 -9.97 5.51 -2.97
C ARG A 60 -9.36 5.13 -4.32
N THR A 61 -8.07 5.37 -4.52
CA THR A 61 -7.41 5.05 -5.79
C THR A 61 -7.42 3.56 -6.07
N ILE A 62 -7.17 2.73 -5.08
CA ILE A 62 -7.20 1.26 -5.23
C ILE A 62 -8.61 0.78 -5.57
N SER A 63 -9.65 1.35 -4.95
CA SER A 63 -11.04 1.05 -5.32
C SER A 63 -11.32 1.41 -6.78
N GLU A 64 -10.94 2.61 -7.23
CA GLU A 64 -11.13 3.02 -8.62
C GLU A 64 -10.37 2.11 -9.61
N LEU A 65 -9.17 1.65 -9.22
CA LEU A 65 -8.40 0.68 -10.01
C LEU A 65 -9.06 -0.70 -10.01
N ALA A 66 -9.59 -1.16 -8.88
CA ALA A 66 -10.31 -2.42 -8.78
C ALA A 66 -11.61 -2.38 -9.59
N GLU A 67 -12.32 -1.25 -9.65
CA GLU A 67 -13.50 -1.08 -10.51
C GLU A 67 -13.12 -1.14 -12.00
N ARG A 68 -11.99 -0.52 -12.38
CA ARG A 68 -11.55 -0.47 -13.79
C ARG A 68 -10.91 -1.77 -14.28
N TYR A 69 -10.18 -2.47 -13.41
CA TYR A 69 -9.33 -3.61 -13.77
C TYR A 69 -9.70 -4.91 -13.06
N GLY A 70 -10.49 -4.85 -11.99
CA GLY A 70 -10.88 -6.02 -11.19
C GLY A 70 -11.94 -6.90 -11.86
N ASN A 71 -12.46 -6.50 -13.03
CA ASN A 71 -13.36 -7.32 -13.82
C ASN A 71 -12.64 -7.97 -15.02
N SER A 72 -12.03 -9.14 -14.79
CA SER A 72 -11.79 -10.14 -15.84
C SER A 72 -12.73 -11.34 -15.74
N ALA A 73 -13.78 -11.26 -14.91
CA ALA A 73 -14.93 -12.16 -15.06
C ALA A 73 -15.81 -11.61 -16.17
N SER A 74 -15.49 -11.97 -17.41
CA SER A 74 -16.53 -12.11 -18.43
C SER A 74 -17.56 -13.10 -17.85
N PRO A 75 -18.84 -12.75 -17.68
CA PRO A 75 -19.88 -13.75 -17.54
C PRO A 75 -20.09 -14.41 -18.91
N CYS A 76 -19.10 -15.15 -19.41
CA CYS A 76 -19.27 -16.04 -20.55
C CYS A 76 -19.15 -17.46 -20.03
N GLY A 77 -20.22 -17.85 -19.35
CA GLY A 77 -20.62 -19.22 -19.10
C GLY A 77 -22.13 -19.21 -19.19
N ASP A 78 -22.63 -19.15 -20.43
CA ASP A 78 -23.94 -19.67 -20.79
C ASP A 78 -23.83 -21.20 -20.89
#